data_AF-A0A0B8P594-F1
#
_entry.id   AF-A0A0B8P594-F1
#
_cell.length_a   1.000
_cell.length_b   1.000
_cell.length_c   1.000
_cell.angle_alpha   90.00
_cell.angle_beta   90.00
_cell.angle_gamma   90.00
#
_symmetry.space_group_name_H-M   'P 1'
#
loop_
_entity.id
_entity.type
_entity.pdbx_description
1 polymer ?
#
loop_
_entity_poly.entity_id
_entity_poly.type
_entity_poly.pdbx_seq_one_letter_code
_entity_poly.pdbx_strand_id
1 'polypeptide(L)' 'MRKPKKLINDPMSVAQEQYEGMLAAMSGKLEGLPGITAAIRTDLPSDKVAIVTGGGSGHEHCLQAMLVKAWQMRPL' A
#
# COMPACT_ATOMS: atom_id res chain seq x y z
N MET A 1 17.38 28.87 -14.53
CA MET A 1 16.60 27.61 -14.45
C MET A 1 15.73 27.62 -13.21
N ARG A 2 14.48 27.15 -13.31
CA ARG A 2 13.55 27.09 -12.17
C ARG A 2 13.92 25.88 -11.32
N LYS A 3 14.11 26.07 -10.00
CA LYS A 3 14.41 24.94 -9.09
C LYS A 3 13.24 23.93 -9.13
N PRO A 4 13.51 22.62 -9.23
CA PRO A 4 12.48 21.60 -9.11
C PRO A 4 11.83 21.68 -7.73
N LYS A 5 10.50 21.53 -7.71
CA LYS A 5 9.68 21.61 -6.48
C LYS A 5 9.32 20.24 -5.90
N LYS A 6 9.47 19.18 -6.70
CA LYS A 6 9.06 17.82 -6.37
C LYS A 6 10.23 16.88 -6.64
N LEU A 7 10.42 15.92 -5.75
CA LEU A 7 11.36 14.81 -5.94
C LEU A 7 10.62 13.67 -6.62
N ILE A 8 10.53 13.73 -7.94
CA ILE A 8 9.87 12.73 -8.78
C ILE A 8 10.68 12.56 -10.06
N ASN A 9 10.68 11.36 -10.62
CA ASN A 9 11.34 11.09 -11.90
C ASN A 9 10.40 11.41 -13.07
N ASP A 10 9.31 10.65 -13.20
CA ASP A 10 8.26 10.83 -14.21
C ASP A 10 6.88 11.04 -13.54
N PRO A 11 6.15 12.13 -13.82
CA PRO A 11 4.79 12.35 -13.33
C PRO A 11 3.81 11.19 -13.55
N MET A 12 3.97 10.44 -14.64
CA MET A 12 3.11 9.30 -14.96
C MET A 12 3.44 8.04 -14.16
N SER A 13 4.65 7.97 -13.60
CA SER A 13 5.17 6.80 -12.90
C SER A 13 5.20 6.97 -11.38
N VAL A 14 4.94 8.17 -10.85
CA VAL A 14 5.04 8.49 -9.41
C VAL A 14 4.29 7.49 -8.53
N ALA A 15 3.06 7.13 -8.90
CA ALA A 15 2.24 6.22 -8.11
C ALA A 15 2.87 4.82 -7.99
N GLN A 16 3.43 4.33 -9.11
CA GLN A 16 4.07 3.02 -9.18
C GLN A 16 5.40 3.02 -8.44
N GLU A 17 6.27 4.02 -8.69
CA GLU A 17 7.58 4.16 -8.01
C GLU A 17 7.41 4.26 -6.49
N GLN A 18 6.40 4.99 -6.04
CA GLN A 18 6.14 5.11 -4.61
C GLN A 18 5.59 3.82 -4.00
N TYR A 19 4.73 3.09 -4.70
CA TYR A 19 4.25 1.79 -4.25
C TYR A 19 5.39 0.78 -4.13
N GLU A 20 6.31 0.75 -5.09
CA GLU A 20 7.51 -0.08 -5.05
C GLU A 20 8.43 0.30 -3.88
N GLY A 21 8.63 1.60 -3.65
CA GLY A 21 9.36 2.11 -2.50
C GLY A 21 8.72 1.71 -1.16
N MET A 22 7.39 1.72 -1.07
CA MET A 22 6.65 1.26 0.12
C MET A 22 6.86 -0.23 0.37
N LEU A 23 6.76 -1.07 -0.66
CA LEU A 23 7.02 -2.51 -0.54
C LEU A 23 8.44 -2.77 -0.03
N ALA A 24 9.43 -2.09 -0.60
CA ALA A 24 10.83 -2.19 -0.19
C ALA A 24 11.04 -1.75 1.27
N ALA A 25 10.36 -0.69 1.72
CA ALA A 25 10.46 -0.17 3.08
C ALA A 25 9.77 -1.04 4.14
N MET A 26 8.81 -1.89 3.75
CA MET A 26 8.03 -2.73 4.67
C MET A 26 8.73 -4.04 5.08
N SER A 27 9.98 -4.27 4.65
CA SER A 27 10.81 -5.41 5.06
C SER A 27 10.10 -6.78 4.95
N GLY A 28 9.32 -6.98 3.88
CA GLY A 28 8.58 -8.23 3.64
C GLY A 28 7.32 -8.43 4.49
N LYS A 29 6.87 -7.42 5.24
CA LYS A 29 5.57 -7.45 5.93
C LYS A 29 4.39 -7.27 4.97
N LEU A 30 4.66 -6.73 3.78
CA LEU A 30 3.73 -6.61 2.68
C LEU A 30 4.23 -7.39 1.47
N GLU A 31 3.30 -8.04 0.78
CA GLU A 31 3.52 -8.73 -0.49
C GLU A 31 2.66 -8.06 -1.57
N GLY A 32 3.29 -7.69 -2.69
CA GLY A 32 2.60 -7.06 -3.80
C GLY A 32 1.86 -8.07 -4.67
N LEU A 33 0.65 -7.69 -5.13
CA LEU A 33 -0.13 -8.49 -6.07
C LEU A 33 0.33 -8.21 -7.52
N PRO A 34 0.52 -9.25 -8.35
CA PRO A 34 1.04 -9.07 -9.69
C PRO A 34 0.06 -8.28 -10.58
N GLY A 35 0.58 -7.30 -11.32
CA GLY A 35 -0.17 -6.55 -12.33
C GLY A 35 -1.08 -5.43 -11.79
N ILE A 36 -1.10 -5.20 -10.48
CA ILE A 36 -1.88 -4.13 -9.85
C ILE A 36 -1.11 -3.47 -8.69
N THR A 37 -1.41 -2.21 -8.41
CA THR A 37 -0.81 -1.45 -7.30
C THR A 37 -1.52 -1.79 -5.97
N ALA A 38 -1.41 -3.05 -5.55
CA ALA A 38 -2.10 -3.60 -4.38
C ALA A 38 -1.16 -4.48 -3.57
N ALA A 39 -1.23 -4.43 -2.24
CA ALA A 39 -0.40 -5.27 -1.40
C ALA A 39 -1.21 -5.91 -0.28
N ILE A 40 -0.84 -7.12 0.12
CA ILE A 40 -1.43 -7.84 1.24
C ILE A 40 -0.40 -8.01 2.34
N ARG A 41 -0.85 -8.23 3.58
CA ARG A 41 0.05 -8.59 4.68
C ARG A 41 0.48 -10.04 4.55
N THR A 42 1.76 -10.30 4.80
CA THR A 42 2.31 -11.67 4.79
C THR A 42 1.88 -12.51 5.99
N ASP A 43 1.43 -11.87 7.08
CA ASP A 43 0.98 -12.53 8.32
C ASP A 43 -0.55 -12.60 8.44
N LEU A 44 -1.26 -12.78 7.32
CA LEU A 44 -2.72 -12.81 7.31
C LEU A 44 -3.27 -14.17 7.85
N PRO A 45 -4.09 -14.17 8.92
CA PRO A 45 -4.74 -15.38 9.41
C PRO A 45 -5.88 -15.83 8.48
N SER A 46 -5.95 -17.13 8.18
CA SER A 46 -6.91 -17.73 7.23
C SER A 46 -8.34 -17.87 7.76
N ASP A 47 -8.53 -17.79 9.08
CA ASP A 47 -9.80 -17.97 9.77
C ASP A 47 -10.50 -16.64 10.12
N LYS A 48 -10.00 -15.52 9.59
CA LYS A 48 -10.53 -14.18 9.89
C LYS A 48 -11.00 -13.45 8.64
N VAL A 49 -11.96 -12.56 8.85
CA VAL A 49 -12.44 -11.65 7.80
C VAL A 49 -11.37 -10.62 7.49
N ALA A 50 -11.03 -10.51 6.19
CA ALA A 50 -10.13 -9.52 5.65
C ALA A 50 -10.87 -8.20 5.37
N ILE A 51 -10.25 -7.08 5.75
CA ILE A 51 -10.71 -5.73 5.36
C ILE A 51 -9.89 -5.27 4.16
N VAL A 52 -10.56 -4.84 3.10
CA VAL A 52 -9.91 -4.27 1.92
C VAL A 52 -10.24 -2.79 1.86
N THR A 53 -9.22 -1.95 1.70
CA THR A 53 -9.34 -0.50 1.56
C THR A 53 -8.47 -0.04 0.39
N GLY A 54 -8.87 1.04 -0.29
CA GLY A 54 -8.12 1.59 -1.40
C GLY A 54 -8.63 2.97 -1.80
N GLY A 55 -7.87 3.67 -2.63
CA GLY A 55 -8.18 5.01 -3.13
C GLY A 55 -7.19 5.46 -4.21
N GLY A 56 -7.35 6.69 -4.71
CA GLY A 56 -6.41 7.30 -5.65
C GLY A 56 -5.08 7.68 -4.98
N SER A 57 -3.99 7.70 -5.75
CA SER A 57 -2.67 8.13 -5.27
C SER A 57 -2.61 9.63 -4.96
N GLY A 58 -1.76 10.05 -4.01
CA GLY A 58 -1.63 11.44 -3.57
C GLY A 58 -2.25 11.72 -2.20
N HIS A 59 -2.82 10.69 -1.56
CA HIS A 59 -3.28 10.69 -0.17
C HIS A 59 -2.51 9.63 0.64
N GLU A 60 -1.17 9.65 0.54
CA GLU A 60 -0.25 8.63 1.07
C GLU A 60 -0.43 8.25 2.54
N HIS A 61 -1.08 9.11 3.31
CA HIS A 61 -1.30 8.94 4.74
C HIS A 61 -2.56 8.15 5.09
N CYS A 62 -3.54 8.07 4.18
CA CYS A 62 -4.90 7.64 4.53
C CYS A 62 -5.30 6.29 3.91
N LEU A 63 -4.93 6.04 2.66
CA LEU A 63 -5.55 4.94 1.87
C LEU A 63 -4.57 4.18 0.96
N GLN A 64 -3.29 4.56 0.94
CA GLN A 64 -2.33 4.07 -0.06
C GLN A 64 -1.95 2.59 0.09
N ALA A 65 -2.22 1.98 1.23
CA ALA A 65 -1.99 0.57 1.46
C ALA A 65 -3.32 -0.11 1.78
N MET A 66 -3.62 -1.17 1.01
CA MET A 66 -4.56 -2.21 1.39
C MET A 66 -4.09 -2.87 2.69
N LEU A 67 -4.29 -2.19 3.82
CA LEU A 67 -4.02 -2.71 5.14
C LEU A 67 -5.17 -3.64 5.50
N VAL A 68 -4.99 -4.92 5.19
CA VAL A 68 -5.86 -5.96 5.71
C VAL A 68 -5.67 -6.03 7.22
N LYS A 69 -6.48 -5.27 7.95
CA LYS A 69 -6.57 -5.38 9.40
C LYS A 69 -7.57 -6.48 9.71
N ALA A 70 -7.05 -7.64 10.12
CA ALA A 70 -7.89 -8.69 10.68
C ALA A 70 -8.59 -8.13 11.94
N TRP A 71 -9.91 -7.99 11.87
CA TRP A 71 -10.70 -7.55 13.01
C TRP A 71 -10.99 -8.77 13.89
N GLN A 72 -10.51 -8.75 15.14
CA GLN A 72 -10.82 -9.80 16.10
C GLN A 72 -12.25 -9.57 16.61
N MET A 73 -13.21 -10.28 16.02
CA MET A 73 -14.54 -10.43 16.61
C MET A 73 -14.35 -11.12 17.97
N ARG A 74 -14.48 -10.39 19.07
CA ARG A 74 -14.64 -11.03 20.39
C ARG A 74 -15.99 -11.75 20.38
N PRO A 75 -16.07 -13.04 20.74
CA PRO A 75 -17.35 -13.68 20.96
C PRO A 75 -18.09 -12.92 22.09
N LEU A 76 -19.39 -12.71 21.89
CA LEU A 76 -20.30 -12.17 22.91
C LEU A 76 -20.44 -13.16 24.07
#